data_AF-A0AAP5IHD4-F1
#
_entry.id   AF-A0AAP5IHD4-F1
#
_cell.length_a   1.000
_cell.length_b   1.000
_cell.length_c   1.000
_cell.angle_alpha   90.00
_cell.angle_beta   90.00
_cell.angle_gamma   90.00
#
_symmetry.space_group_name_H-M   'P 1'
#
loop_
_entity.id
_entity.type
_entity.pdbx_description
1 polymer ?
#
loop_
_entity_poly.entity_id
_entity_poly.type
_entity_poly.pdbx_seq_one_letter_code
_entity_poly.pdbx_strand_id
1 'polypeptide(L)'
;MLKATEQAKKREKIARYSQEDLEQEPVSFLRELGAGIVPNAPRLKKKVLIAELIAATQAERVIVGLIPDTPLDAIAITKDVADQFEENVNQQLGEWTEKFYEEFRKLVQSKWRGADGWDESIHGDLASMGYRVVRYLDEYEGRGGENLKFTTKLRYRTRIWELLEEFVQAEEGAVYYKQLESCLELLRRAIKIQISETANLKKNLQERKLAQRKKDKVTVSFKPLHEFSLKTLQNLEKFSSRDWKRISIALVIASGRRLSEIHLTTTKFEYVDSFKVSFTGQLKVKGKAAKYYEDNPAYEIPTLVNAELVVKGHDWLKRNNKTVNTPDLANRRYSGDLSDAVRMLRSRWDVQHECFTYKGFRAIYGQVCNQVFNNNNQDNVLYLAEILGHGRGDLIDGDDLTDMLTPQSYNSDFEVVDTDCVLS
;
A
#
# COMPACT_ATOMS: atom_id res chain seq x y z
N MET A 1 -16.54 26.93 6.94
CA MET A 1 -16.13 25.73 7.71
C MET A 1 -14.77 25.32 7.16
N LEU A 2 -13.73 25.13 8.00
CA LEU A 2 -12.37 24.79 7.54
C LEU A 2 -12.35 23.40 6.88
N LYS A 3 -11.44 23.17 5.93
CA LYS A 3 -11.21 21.81 5.38
C LYS A 3 -10.67 20.90 6.50
N ALA A 4 -10.99 19.61 6.46
CA ALA A 4 -10.59 18.65 7.50
C ALA A 4 -9.07 18.65 7.78
N THR A 5 -8.25 18.79 6.74
CA THR A 5 -6.79 18.88 6.86
C THR A 5 -6.31 20.16 7.57
N GLU A 6 -7.00 21.28 7.37
CA GLU A 6 -6.69 22.55 8.05
C GLU A 6 -7.11 22.50 9.53
N GLN A 7 -8.23 21.82 9.81
CA GLN A 7 -8.66 21.57 11.19
C GLN A 7 -7.65 20.71 11.95
N ALA A 8 -7.12 19.65 11.33
CA ALA A 8 -6.10 18.79 11.93
C ALA A 8 -4.82 19.57 12.28
N LYS A 9 -4.29 20.37 11.34
CA LYS A 9 -3.10 21.22 11.59
C LYS A 9 -3.31 22.24 12.71
N LYS A 10 -4.52 22.83 12.78
CA LYS A 10 -4.86 23.77 13.87
C LYS A 10 -4.96 23.08 15.22
N ARG A 11 -5.56 21.89 15.29
CA ARG A 11 -5.64 21.09 16.53
C ARG A 11 -4.27 20.72 17.05
N GLU A 12 -3.38 20.28 16.16
CA GLU A 12 -1.98 20.01 16.51
C GLU A 12 -1.28 21.26 17.06
N LYS A 13 -1.45 22.42 16.41
CA LYS A 13 -0.89 23.68 16.90
C LYS A 13 -1.39 24.05 18.30
N ILE A 14 -2.69 23.91 18.56
CA ILE A 14 -3.30 24.18 19.88
C ILE A 14 -2.76 23.24 20.95
N ALA A 15 -2.54 21.96 20.60
CA ALA A 15 -2.11 20.93 21.53
C ALA A 15 -0.71 21.18 22.13
N ARG A 16 0.12 22.01 21.48
CA ARG A 16 1.47 22.37 21.94
C ARG A 16 1.52 23.42 23.04
N TYR A 17 0.43 24.17 23.25
CA TYR A 17 0.38 25.20 24.30
C TYR A 17 0.00 24.56 25.64
N SER A 18 0.72 24.86 26.72
CA SER A 18 0.24 24.53 28.07
C SER A 18 -1.00 25.35 28.43
N GLN A 19 -1.66 25.02 29.55
CA GLN A 19 -2.76 25.86 30.04
C GLN A 19 -2.24 27.24 30.42
N GLU A 20 -1.07 27.32 31.09
CA GLU A 20 -0.44 28.59 31.43
C GLU A 20 -0.11 29.42 30.18
N ASP A 21 0.42 28.79 29.12
CA ASP A 21 0.71 29.48 27.86
C ASP A 21 -0.54 30.13 27.27
N LEU A 22 -1.66 29.38 27.20
CA LEU A 22 -2.94 29.89 26.70
C LEU A 22 -3.51 31.02 27.57
N GLU A 23 -3.23 31.00 28.88
CA GLU A 23 -3.65 32.05 29.81
C GLU A 23 -2.89 33.37 29.60
N GLN A 24 -1.66 33.34 29.07
CA GLN A 24 -0.88 34.54 28.75
C GLN A 24 -1.29 35.18 27.41
N GLU A 25 -1.85 34.41 26.47
CA GLU A 25 -2.20 34.91 25.14
C GLU A 25 -3.43 35.86 25.13
N PRO A 26 -3.51 36.83 24.18
CA PRO A 26 -4.66 37.71 24.07
C PRO A 26 -5.90 36.97 23.55
N VAL A 27 -7.09 37.43 23.95
CA VAL A 27 -8.37 36.79 23.57
C VAL A 27 -8.57 36.73 22.05
N SER A 28 -8.07 37.72 21.32
CA SER A 28 -8.09 37.74 19.85
C SER A 28 -7.34 36.55 19.24
N PHE A 29 -6.13 36.26 19.75
CA PHE A 29 -5.32 35.12 19.32
C PHE A 29 -6.03 33.80 19.62
N LEU A 30 -6.54 33.63 20.84
CA LEU A 30 -7.27 32.42 21.22
C LEU A 30 -8.51 32.17 20.34
N ARG A 31 -9.21 33.24 19.93
CA ARG A 31 -10.37 33.15 19.03
C ARG A 31 -9.97 32.72 17.62
N GLU A 32 -8.85 33.25 17.11
CA GLU A 32 -8.30 32.84 15.82
C GLU A 32 -7.84 31.37 15.85
N LEU A 33 -7.18 30.99 16.94
CA LEU A 33 -6.70 29.65 17.18
C LEU A 33 -7.87 28.65 17.24
N GLY A 34 -8.95 28.99 17.95
CA GLY A 34 -10.18 28.19 18.04
C GLY A 34 -11.12 28.26 16.83
N ALA A 35 -10.87 29.15 15.87
CA ALA A 35 -11.75 29.33 14.71
C ALA A 35 -11.82 28.06 13.86
N GLY A 36 -13.00 27.44 13.82
CA GLY A 36 -13.27 26.19 13.11
C GLY A 36 -12.99 24.92 13.90
N ILE A 37 -12.52 25.04 15.15
CA ILE A 37 -12.26 23.93 16.08
C ILE A 37 -13.28 23.93 17.23
N VAL A 38 -13.47 25.10 17.86
CA VAL A 38 -14.39 25.29 18.97
C VAL A 38 -15.67 25.99 18.46
N PRO A 39 -16.85 25.37 18.62
CA PRO A 39 -18.12 26.01 18.27
C PRO A 39 -18.29 27.34 19.01
N ASN A 40 -18.71 28.39 18.29
CA ASN A 40 -18.95 29.73 18.85
C ASN A 40 -17.73 30.39 19.53
N ALA A 41 -16.50 29.99 19.21
CA ALA A 41 -15.26 30.58 19.75
C ALA A 41 -15.26 32.13 19.82
N PRO A 42 -15.77 32.89 18.82
CA PRO A 42 -15.78 34.36 18.89
C PRO A 42 -16.59 34.95 20.05
N ARG A 43 -17.57 34.20 20.59
CA ARG A 43 -18.49 34.66 21.65
C ARG A 43 -18.12 34.17 23.04
N LEU A 44 -17.18 33.24 23.16
CA LEU A 44 -16.76 32.69 24.45
C LEU A 44 -15.89 33.69 25.23
N LYS A 45 -16.06 33.70 26.55
CA LYS A 45 -15.16 34.41 27.49
C LYS A 45 -13.83 33.67 27.55
N LYS A 46 -12.71 34.38 27.79
CA LYS A 46 -11.33 33.83 27.77
C LYS A 46 -11.19 32.49 28.50
N LYS A 47 -11.63 32.44 29.76
CA LYS A 47 -11.56 31.23 30.60
C LYS A 47 -12.30 30.02 30.00
N VAL A 48 -13.48 30.26 29.43
CA VAL A 48 -14.30 29.21 28.80
C VAL A 48 -13.67 28.77 27.47
N LEU A 49 -13.16 29.71 26.69
CA LEU A 49 -12.49 29.42 25.42
C LEU A 49 -11.23 28.56 25.61
N ILE A 50 -10.43 28.83 26.64
CA ILE A 50 -9.24 28.02 26.97
C ILE A 50 -9.65 26.59 27.33
N ALA A 51 -10.67 26.42 28.18
CA ALA A 51 -11.17 25.09 28.55
C ALA A 51 -11.66 24.29 27.34
N GLU A 52 -12.42 24.93 26.44
CA GLU A 52 -12.90 24.32 25.20
C GLU A 52 -11.76 23.98 24.22
N LEU A 53 -10.72 24.82 24.13
CA LEU A 53 -9.53 24.55 23.31
C LEU A 53 -8.75 23.33 23.81
N ILE A 54 -8.58 23.21 25.13
CA ILE A 54 -7.93 22.05 25.76
C ILE A 54 -8.76 20.79 25.51
N ALA A 55 -10.06 20.83 25.79
CA ALA A 55 -10.96 19.69 25.60
C ALA A 55 -11.02 19.23 24.13
N ALA A 56 -11.10 20.18 23.18
CA ALA A 56 -11.14 19.87 21.75
C ALA A 56 -9.82 19.30 21.19
N THR A 57 -8.73 19.35 21.96
CA THR A 57 -7.39 18.88 21.56
C THR A 57 -6.79 17.85 22.52
N GLN A 58 -7.62 17.25 23.39
CA GLN A 58 -7.17 16.29 24.40
C GLN A 58 -6.40 15.11 23.77
N ALA A 59 -6.87 14.58 22.63
CA ALA A 59 -6.23 13.46 21.95
C ALA A 59 -4.85 13.84 21.38
N GLU A 60 -4.74 14.99 20.74
CA GLU A 60 -3.50 15.51 20.18
C GLU A 60 -2.48 15.88 21.28
N ARG A 61 -2.95 16.32 22.45
CA ARG A 61 -2.11 16.63 23.62
C ARG A 61 -1.43 15.40 24.22
N VAL A 62 -2.11 14.26 24.23
CA VAL A 62 -1.48 12.98 24.65
C VAL A 62 -0.31 12.65 23.72
N ILE A 63 -0.49 12.85 22.41
CA ILE A 63 0.54 12.59 21.41
C ILE A 63 1.74 13.55 21.55
N VAL A 64 1.48 14.86 21.75
CA VAL A 64 2.53 15.87 21.94
C VAL A 64 3.29 15.67 23.26
N GLY A 65 2.60 15.28 24.33
CA GLY A 65 3.22 15.06 25.64
C GLY A 65 4.12 13.83 25.71
N LEU A 66 3.89 12.82 24.86
CA LEU A 66 4.73 11.62 24.77
C LEU A 66 6.08 11.88 24.07
N ILE A 67 6.18 12.95 23.25
CA ILE A 67 7.39 13.25 22.47
C ILE A 67 7.58 14.77 22.35
N PRO A 68 8.13 15.44 23.39
CA PRO A 68 8.44 16.86 23.33
C PRO A 68 9.40 17.16 22.15
N ASP A 69 9.14 18.24 21.42
CA ASP A 69 10.01 18.81 20.37
C ASP A 69 10.24 18.02 19.07
N THR A 70 9.45 16.99 18.75
CA THR A 70 9.56 16.31 17.45
C THR A 70 8.51 16.81 16.43
N PRO A 71 8.90 17.35 15.26
CA PRO A 71 7.97 17.60 14.16
C PRO A 71 7.25 16.29 13.79
N LEU A 72 5.92 16.29 13.67
CA LEU A 72 5.11 15.08 13.39
C LEU A 72 5.43 14.43 12.04
N ASP A 73 6.14 15.14 11.18
CA ASP A 73 6.73 14.76 9.91
C ASP A 73 8.14 14.12 10.02
N ALA A 74 8.73 14.10 11.22
CA ALA A 74 10.07 13.57 11.51
C ALA A 74 10.08 12.28 12.36
N ILE A 75 8.93 11.69 12.71
CA ILE A 75 8.88 10.37 13.35
C ILE A 75 9.08 9.29 12.29
N ALA A 76 10.30 9.22 11.76
CA ALA A 76 10.82 7.96 11.25
C ALA A 76 11.05 7.08 12.47
N ILE A 77 10.05 6.27 12.82
CA ILE A 77 10.29 5.08 13.65
C ILE A 77 11.46 4.37 12.96
N THR A 78 12.61 4.27 13.63
CA THR A 78 13.72 3.49 13.09
C THR A 78 13.16 2.13 12.74
N LYS A 79 13.38 1.73 11.50
CA LYS A 79 12.75 0.56 10.90
C LYS A 79 12.90 -0.69 11.78
N ASP A 80 13.98 -0.80 12.54
CA ASP A 80 14.21 -1.88 13.50
C ASP A 80 13.17 -1.92 14.64
N VAL A 81 12.69 -0.77 15.12
CA VAL A 81 11.61 -0.68 16.14
C VAL A 81 10.24 -0.96 15.51
N ALA A 82 10.04 -0.61 14.24
CA ALA A 82 8.82 -0.97 13.50
C ALA A 82 8.77 -2.46 13.19
N ASP A 83 9.90 -3.05 12.79
CA ASP A 83 10.08 -4.47 12.46
C ASP A 83 9.96 -5.34 13.73
N GLN A 84 10.61 -4.96 14.84
CA GLN A 84 10.45 -5.65 16.14
C GLN A 84 9.02 -5.57 16.68
N PHE A 85 8.35 -4.45 16.45
CA PHE A 85 6.94 -4.30 16.84
C PHE A 85 6.02 -5.16 15.96
N GLU A 86 6.26 -5.21 14.65
CA GLU A 86 5.50 -6.07 13.74
C GLU A 86 5.72 -7.55 14.05
N GLU A 87 6.95 -7.96 14.42
CA GLU A 87 7.25 -9.31 14.93
C GLU A 87 6.50 -9.61 16.24
N ASN A 88 6.55 -8.70 17.22
CA ASN A 88 5.84 -8.88 18.50
C ASN A 88 4.32 -8.96 18.32
N VAL A 89 3.74 -8.11 17.46
CA VAL A 89 2.30 -8.17 17.17
C VAL A 89 1.94 -9.44 16.43
N ASN A 90 2.76 -9.88 15.47
CA ASN A 90 2.53 -11.14 14.78
C ASN A 90 2.60 -12.34 15.73
N GLN A 91 3.50 -12.31 16.72
CA GLN A 91 3.58 -13.35 17.75
C GLN A 91 2.32 -13.35 18.62
N GLN A 92 1.91 -12.20 19.17
CA GLN A 92 0.70 -12.10 20.00
C GLN A 92 -0.56 -12.53 19.23
N LEU A 93 -0.65 -12.12 17.96
CA LEU A 93 -1.73 -12.53 17.07
C LEU A 93 -1.70 -14.05 16.82
N GLY A 94 -0.50 -14.63 16.65
CA GLY A 94 -0.29 -16.06 16.51
C GLY A 94 -0.78 -16.84 17.74
N GLU A 95 -0.30 -16.49 18.93
CA GLU A 95 -0.69 -17.12 20.20
C GLU A 95 -2.20 -17.04 20.46
N TRP A 96 -2.81 -15.88 20.15
CA TRP A 96 -4.24 -15.73 20.26
C TRP A 96 -5.00 -16.57 19.23
N THR A 97 -4.51 -16.60 17.98
CA THR A 97 -5.15 -17.37 16.91
C THR A 97 -5.05 -18.87 17.18
N GLU A 98 -3.97 -19.35 17.77
CA GLU A 98 -3.81 -20.74 18.21
C GLU A 98 -4.84 -21.11 19.30
N LYS A 99 -4.98 -20.28 20.34
CA LYS A 99 -6.03 -20.48 21.36
C LYS A 99 -7.42 -20.50 20.76
N PHE A 100 -7.68 -19.58 19.84
CA PHE A 100 -8.95 -19.49 19.13
C PHE A 100 -9.18 -20.72 18.23
N TYR A 101 -8.14 -21.21 17.56
CA TYR A 101 -8.19 -22.44 16.77
C TYR A 101 -8.53 -23.65 17.63
N GLU A 102 -7.94 -23.78 18.82
CA GLU A 102 -8.24 -24.87 19.74
C GLU A 102 -9.70 -24.87 20.20
N GLU A 103 -10.28 -23.69 20.44
CA GLU A 103 -11.72 -23.58 20.70
C GLU A 103 -12.55 -24.00 19.48
N PHE A 104 -12.15 -23.57 18.28
CA PHE A 104 -12.83 -23.88 17.03
C PHE A 104 -12.83 -25.38 16.76
N ARG A 105 -11.67 -26.01 16.91
CA ARG A 105 -11.47 -27.45 16.77
C ARG A 105 -12.36 -28.23 17.73
N LYS A 106 -12.36 -27.87 19.03
CA LYS A 106 -13.20 -28.52 20.05
C LYS A 106 -14.69 -28.35 19.74
N LEU A 107 -15.10 -27.16 19.30
CA LEU A 107 -16.48 -26.90 18.87
C LEU A 107 -16.86 -27.85 17.71
N VAL A 108 -16.06 -27.89 16.65
CA VAL A 108 -16.30 -28.74 15.48
C VAL A 108 -16.41 -30.22 15.89
N GLN A 109 -15.48 -30.72 16.69
CA GLN A 109 -15.48 -32.09 17.19
C GLN A 109 -16.75 -32.40 18.01
N SER A 110 -17.18 -31.47 18.86
CA SER A 110 -18.36 -31.66 19.73
C SER A 110 -19.69 -31.71 18.97
N LYS A 111 -19.74 -31.09 17.78
CA LYS A 111 -20.96 -30.96 16.97
C LYS A 111 -21.04 -31.95 15.82
N TRP A 112 -19.93 -32.63 15.52
CA TRP A 112 -19.89 -33.66 14.49
C TRP A 112 -20.45 -34.98 15.02
N ARG A 113 -21.49 -35.50 14.35
CA ARG A 113 -22.19 -36.73 14.75
C ARG A 113 -21.85 -37.93 13.84
N GLY A 114 -20.71 -37.88 13.15
CA GLY A 114 -20.30 -38.94 12.23
C GLY A 114 -21.18 -38.98 10.98
N ALA A 115 -21.83 -40.13 10.73
CA ALA A 115 -22.68 -40.36 9.57
C ALA A 115 -24.01 -39.57 9.62
N ASP A 116 -24.47 -39.21 10.82
CA ASP A 116 -25.72 -38.47 11.02
C ASP A 116 -25.56 -36.96 10.72
N GLY A 117 -24.39 -36.54 10.26
CA GLY A 117 -24.10 -35.16 9.87
C GLY A 117 -23.71 -34.27 11.05
N TRP A 118 -24.30 -33.07 11.08
CA TRP A 118 -23.96 -32.02 12.04
C TRP A 118 -25.11 -31.75 13.00
N ASP A 119 -24.77 -31.34 14.21
CA ASP A 119 -25.69 -30.62 15.06
C ASP A 119 -26.02 -29.24 14.43
N GLU A 120 -27.29 -28.95 14.19
CA GLU A 120 -27.75 -27.71 13.54
C GLU A 120 -27.30 -26.44 14.27
N SER A 121 -27.03 -26.52 15.58
CA SER A 121 -26.54 -25.39 16.38
C SER A 121 -25.15 -24.90 15.98
N ILE A 122 -24.38 -25.70 15.23
CA ILE A 122 -23.02 -25.34 14.77
C ILE A 122 -23.00 -23.98 14.04
N HIS A 123 -24.05 -23.65 13.29
CA HIS A 123 -24.12 -22.39 12.57
C HIS A 123 -24.18 -21.18 13.51
N GLY A 124 -24.99 -21.26 14.57
CA GLY A 124 -25.09 -20.21 15.59
C GLY A 124 -23.79 -20.07 16.39
N ASP A 125 -23.18 -21.20 16.74
CA ASP A 125 -21.93 -21.22 17.49
C ASP A 125 -20.77 -20.61 16.68
N LEU A 126 -20.66 -20.95 15.38
CA LEU A 126 -19.67 -20.35 14.49
C LEU A 126 -19.92 -18.85 14.24
N ALA A 127 -21.18 -18.40 14.19
CA ALA A 127 -21.50 -16.99 14.09
C ALA A 127 -21.07 -16.21 15.34
N SER A 128 -21.35 -16.75 16.52
CA SER A 128 -20.90 -16.20 17.81
C SER A 128 -19.37 -16.16 17.88
N MET A 129 -18.70 -17.22 17.42
CA MET A 129 -17.25 -17.29 17.32
C MET A 129 -16.68 -16.23 16.38
N GLY A 130 -17.30 -16.03 15.21
CA GLY A 130 -16.95 -14.96 14.28
C GLY A 130 -17.08 -13.58 14.91
N TYR A 131 -18.15 -13.32 15.68
CA TYR A 131 -18.32 -12.07 16.44
C TYR A 131 -17.19 -11.85 17.45
N ARG A 132 -16.75 -12.91 18.17
CA ARG A 132 -15.63 -12.81 19.11
C ARG A 132 -14.31 -12.42 18.44
N VAL A 133 -14.04 -12.89 17.21
CA VAL A 133 -12.86 -12.45 16.43
C VAL A 133 -12.92 -10.96 16.16
N VAL A 134 -14.07 -10.46 15.70
CA VAL A 134 -14.22 -9.04 15.37
C VAL A 134 -14.12 -8.19 16.62
N ARG A 135 -14.78 -8.61 17.70
CA ARG A 135 -14.71 -7.95 19.00
C ARG A 135 -13.29 -7.90 19.54
N TYR A 136 -12.54 -9.00 19.45
CA TYR A 136 -11.13 -9.01 19.80
C TYR A 136 -10.33 -7.99 18.99
N LEU A 137 -10.53 -7.92 17.68
CA LEU A 137 -9.88 -6.90 16.84
C LEU A 137 -10.32 -5.48 17.17
N ASP A 138 -11.54 -5.29 17.68
CA ASP A 138 -12.06 -4.00 18.11
C ASP A 138 -11.49 -3.53 19.45
N GLU A 139 -11.30 -4.47 20.37
CA GLU A 139 -10.73 -4.27 21.71
C GLU A 139 -9.19 -4.38 21.71
N TYR A 140 -8.57 -4.81 20.60
CA TYR A 140 -7.12 -4.92 20.49
C TYR A 140 -6.50 -3.52 20.60
N GLU A 141 -5.75 -3.31 21.69
CA GLU A 141 -4.98 -2.09 21.88
C GLU A 141 -3.71 -2.16 21.04
N GLY A 142 -3.56 -1.21 20.12
CA GLY A 142 -2.33 -0.99 19.39
C GLY A 142 -1.24 -0.37 20.25
N ARG A 143 -0.16 0.09 19.61
CA ARG A 143 0.94 0.77 20.29
C ARG A 143 0.41 2.00 21.03
N GLY A 144 0.57 2.03 22.35
CA GLY A 144 0.18 3.18 23.20
C GLY A 144 -1.26 3.15 23.73
N GLY A 145 -1.95 2.00 23.70
CA GLY A 145 -3.32 1.88 24.23
C GLY A 145 -4.40 2.42 23.28
N GLU A 146 -4.03 2.85 22.07
CA GLU A 146 -4.99 3.30 21.07
C GLU A 146 -5.64 2.12 20.36
N ASN A 147 -6.96 2.21 20.13
CA ASN A 147 -7.69 1.23 19.33
C ASN A 147 -7.07 1.08 17.92
N LEU A 148 -7.04 -0.15 17.41
CA LEU A 148 -6.54 -0.40 16.05
C LEU A 148 -7.27 0.46 15.00
N LYS A 149 -6.49 1.09 14.11
CA LYS A 149 -7.04 1.70 12.90
C LYS A 149 -7.79 0.63 12.09
N PHE A 150 -8.91 1.00 11.48
CA PHE A 150 -9.74 0.07 10.72
C PHE A 150 -8.97 -0.69 9.61
N THR A 151 -7.99 -0.04 8.98
CA THR A 151 -7.11 -0.67 7.99
C THR A 151 -6.26 -1.79 8.59
N THR A 152 -5.82 -1.60 9.84
CA THR A 152 -5.02 -2.57 10.59
C THR A 152 -5.90 -3.74 11.02
N LYS A 153 -7.13 -3.48 11.49
CA LYS A 153 -8.12 -4.53 11.79
C LYS A 153 -8.35 -5.45 10.60
N LEU A 154 -8.53 -4.88 9.39
CA LEU A 154 -8.70 -5.66 8.17
C LEU A 154 -7.48 -6.51 7.82
N ARG A 155 -6.26 -6.02 8.09
CA ARG A 155 -5.01 -6.77 7.89
C ARG A 155 -4.88 -7.92 8.89
N TYR A 156 -5.09 -7.66 10.18
CA TYR A 156 -5.00 -8.68 11.23
C TYR A 156 -6.07 -9.75 11.05
N ARG A 157 -7.29 -9.38 10.64
CA ARG A 157 -8.31 -10.34 10.22
C ARG A 157 -7.80 -11.28 9.14
N THR A 158 -7.16 -10.75 8.08
CA THR A 158 -6.60 -11.59 7.02
C THR A 158 -5.49 -12.50 7.56
N ARG A 159 -4.64 -12.02 8.47
CA ARG A 159 -3.58 -12.83 9.07
C ARG A 159 -4.11 -13.93 9.99
N ILE A 160 -5.09 -13.62 10.85
CA ILE A 160 -5.81 -14.61 11.67
C ILE A 160 -6.37 -15.70 10.76
N TRP A 161 -6.97 -15.31 9.63
CA TRP A 161 -7.53 -16.25 8.68
C TRP A 161 -6.47 -17.17 8.06
N GLU A 162 -5.36 -16.61 7.57
CA GLU A 162 -4.23 -17.40 7.02
C GLU A 162 -3.69 -18.41 8.05
N LEU A 163 -3.53 -17.97 9.30
CA LEU A 163 -3.10 -18.85 10.40
C LEU A 163 -4.12 -19.96 10.69
N LEU A 164 -5.42 -19.67 10.65
CA LEU A 164 -6.45 -20.70 10.82
C LEU A 164 -6.45 -21.71 9.67
N GLU A 165 -6.21 -21.27 8.44
CA GLU A 165 -6.02 -22.17 7.29
C GLU A 165 -4.79 -23.06 7.51
N GLU A 166 -3.65 -22.49 7.93
CA GLU A 166 -2.43 -23.23 8.26
C GLU A 166 -2.69 -24.29 9.36
N PHE A 167 -3.40 -23.94 10.44
CA PHE A 167 -3.73 -24.87 11.52
C PHE A 167 -4.73 -25.96 11.12
N VAL A 168 -5.69 -25.66 10.23
CA VAL A 168 -6.60 -26.69 9.69
C VAL A 168 -5.83 -27.62 8.76
N GLN A 169 -4.99 -27.11 7.86
CA GLN A 169 -4.15 -27.92 6.96
C GLN A 169 -3.19 -28.84 7.72
N ALA A 170 -2.66 -28.41 8.86
CA ALA A 170 -1.83 -29.25 9.72
C ALA A 170 -2.56 -30.49 10.27
N GLU A 171 -3.89 -30.51 10.26
CA GLU A 171 -4.71 -31.67 10.64
C GLU A 171 -5.07 -32.56 9.43
N GLU A 172 -4.40 -32.40 8.28
CA GLU A 172 -4.62 -33.24 7.11
C GLU A 172 -4.44 -34.73 7.48
N GLY A 173 -5.47 -35.52 7.15
CA GLY A 173 -5.56 -36.95 7.52
C GLY A 173 -6.33 -37.24 8.81
N ALA A 174 -6.68 -36.24 9.61
CA ALA A 174 -7.60 -36.43 10.73
C ALA A 174 -9.00 -36.86 10.22
N VAL A 175 -9.70 -37.71 10.99
CA VAL A 175 -11.02 -38.26 10.59
C VAL A 175 -12.05 -37.14 10.34
N TYR A 176 -11.90 -36.01 11.05
CA TYR A 176 -12.76 -34.83 10.95
C TYR A 176 -12.13 -33.68 10.13
N TYR A 177 -11.08 -33.92 9.34
CA TYR A 177 -10.39 -32.86 8.59
C TYR A 177 -11.33 -32.11 7.62
N LYS A 178 -12.13 -32.84 6.83
CA LYS A 178 -13.10 -32.24 5.90
C LYS A 178 -14.16 -31.41 6.63
N GLN A 179 -14.49 -31.82 7.84
CA GLN A 179 -15.41 -31.13 8.73
C GLN A 179 -14.81 -29.80 9.22
N LEU A 180 -13.53 -29.77 9.59
CA LEU A 180 -12.82 -28.54 9.89
C LEU A 180 -12.80 -27.58 8.69
N GLU A 181 -12.44 -28.04 7.50
CA GLU A 181 -12.43 -27.21 6.29
C GLU A 181 -13.80 -26.59 6.01
N SER A 182 -14.87 -27.38 6.07
CA SER A 182 -16.23 -26.90 5.83
C SER A 182 -16.68 -25.88 6.89
N CYS A 183 -16.39 -26.13 8.17
CA CYS A 183 -16.73 -25.19 9.25
C CYS A 183 -15.87 -23.93 9.21
N LEU A 184 -14.62 -24.03 8.76
CA LEU A 184 -13.71 -22.90 8.60
C LEU A 184 -14.27 -21.93 7.54
N GLU A 185 -14.80 -22.43 6.42
CA GLU A 185 -15.47 -21.60 5.42
C GLU A 185 -16.76 -20.93 5.92
N LEU A 186 -17.54 -21.60 6.78
CA LEU A 186 -18.70 -20.98 7.42
C LEU A 186 -18.28 -19.85 8.37
N LEU A 187 -17.25 -20.09 9.18
CA LEU A 187 -16.67 -19.07 10.07
C LEU A 187 -16.13 -17.88 9.28
N ARG A 188 -15.47 -18.13 8.15
CA ARG A 188 -15.01 -17.09 7.21
C ARG A 188 -16.13 -16.16 6.78
N ARG A 189 -17.26 -16.74 6.39
CA ARG A 189 -18.46 -15.99 5.97
C ARG A 189 -19.01 -15.17 7.13
N ALA A 190 -19.10 -15.74 8.33
CA ALA A 190 -19.56 -15.02 9.52
C ALA A 190 -18.66 -13.81 9.83
N ILE A 191 -17.34 -13.98 9.87
CA ILE A 191 -16.39 -12.89 10.09
C ILE A 191 -16.51 -11.81 8.99
N LYS A 192 -16.67 -12.23 7.72
CA LYS A 192 -16.84 -11.30 6.59
C LYS A 192 -18.10 -10.44 6.74
N ILE A 193 -19.22 -11.03 7.19
CA ILE A 193 -20.47 -10.30 7.44
C ILE A 193 -20.26 -9.27 8.55
N GLN A 194 -19.66 -9.68 9.67
CA GLN A 194 -19.44 -8.81 10.83
C GLN A 194 -18.51 -7.62 10.51
N ILE A 195 -17.55 -7.79 9.60
CA ILE A 195 -16.61 -6.73 9.18
C ILE A 195 -17.08 -5.97 7.93
N SER A 196 -18.24 -6.30 7.37
CA SER A 196 -18.72 -5.74 6.09
C SER A 196 -18.82 -4.21 6.11
N GLU A 197 -19.32 -3.61 7.19
CA GLU A 197 -19.38 -2.16 7.35
C GLU A 197 -18.00 -1.51 7.29
N THR A 198 -17.02 -2.09 7.98
CA THR A 198 -15.63 -1.63 7.99
C THR A 198 -14.99 -1.75 6.60
N ALA A 199 -15.29 -2.84 5.88
CA ALA A 199 -14.85 -3.02 4.50
C ALA A 199 -15.47 -1.98 3.55
N ASN A 200 -16.77 -1.68 3.71
CA ASN A 200 -17.48 -0.67 2.95
C ASN A 200 -16.93 0.74 3.22
N LEU A 201 -16.63 1.07 4.47
CA LEU A 201 -15.96 2.32 4.85
C LEU A 201 -14.59 2.46 4.15
N LYS A 202 -13.78 1.39 4.12
CA LYS A 202 -12.51 1.37 3.39
C LYS A 202 -12.72 1.62 1.89
N LYS A 203 -13.69 0.94 1.28
CA LYS A 203 -14.02 1.09 -0.15
C LYS A 203 -14.42 2.53 -0.45
N ASN A 204 -15.34 3.11 0.31
CA ASN A 204 -15.79 4.49 0.16
C ASN A 204 -14.65 5.51 0.33
N LEU A 205 -13.76 5.32 1.32
CA LEU A 205 -12.59 6.17 1.50
C LEU A 205 -11.61 6.07 0.32
N GLN A 206 -11.41 4.86 -0.22
CA GLN A 206 -10.57 4.65 -1.39
C GLN A 206 -11.16 5.32 -2.63
N GLU A 207 -12.46 5.15 -2.89
CA GLU A 207 -13.18 5.82 -3.99
C GLU A 207 -13.08 7.34 -3.88
N ARG A 208 -13.29 7.92 -2.68
CA ARG A 208 -13.13 9.36 -2.44
C ARG A 208 -11.70 9.82 -2.70
N LYS A 209 -10.69 9.08 -2.24
CA LYS A 209 -9.28 9.41 -2.51
C LYS A 209 -8.97 9.36 -4.00
N LEU A 210 -9.49 8.38 -4.73
CA LEU A 210 -9.33 8.28 -6.17
C LEU A 210 -10.03 9.41 -6.92
N ALA A 211 -11.26 9.75 -6.52
CA ALA A 211 -12.00 10.88 -7.09
C ALA A 211 -11.25 12.20 -6.86
N GLN A 212 -10.66 12.39 -5.67
CA GLN A 212 -9.84 13.57 -5.37
C GLN A 212 -8.56 13.59 -6.23
N ARG A 213 -7.85 12.47 -6.32
CA ARG A 213 -6.63 12.33 -7.15
C ARG A 213 -6.89 12.61 -8.64
N LYS A 214 -8.05 12.20 -9.15
CA LYS A 214 -8.47 12.51 -10.53
C LYS A 214 -8.61 14.01 -10.77
N LYS A 215 -8.96 14.80 -9.74
CA LYS A 215 -9.09 16.26 -9.82
C LYS A 215 -7.73 16.96 -9.65
N ASP A 216 -6.88 16.44 -8.78
CA ASP A 216 -5.59 17.03 -8.42
C ASP A 216 -4.43 16.41 -9.22
N LYS A 217 -4.58 16.29 -10.54
CA LYS A 217 -3.49 15.79 -11.38
C LYS A 217 -2.35 16.80 -11.42
N VAL A 218 -1.12 16.28 -11.39
CA VAL A 218 0.08 17.11 -11.53
C VAL A 218 0.71 16.90 -12.89
N THR A 219 0.93 18.00 -13.61
CA THR A 219 1.67 17.98 -14.86
C THR A 219 3.14 17.67 -14.59
N VAL A 220 3.70 16.68 -15.30
CA VAL A 220 5.10 16.26 -15.19
C VAL A 220 5.72 16.23 -16.58
N SER A 221 6.78 17.01 -16.79
CA SER A 221 7.61 16.91 -18.00
C SER A 221 8.40 15.61 -17.96
N PHE A 222 8.28 14.77 -18.99
CA PHE A 222 8.99 13.51 -19.07
C PHE A 222 10.45 13.68 -19.49
N LYS A 223 10.77 14.74 -20.23
CA LYS A 223 12.10 14.97 -20.80
C LYS A 223 13.24 14.89 -19.78
N PRO A 224 13.18 15.52 -18.58
CA PRO A 224 14.22 15.38 -17.56
C PRO A 224 14.37 13.96 -17.00
N LEU A 225 13.27 13.20 -16.95
CA LEU A 225 13.27 11.80 -16.49
C LEU A 225 13.89 10.88 -17.55
N HIS A 226 13.54 11.10 -18.82
CA HIS A 226 14.11 10.40 -19.96
C HIS A 226 15.63 10.63 -20.04
N GLU A 227 16.07 11.90 -20.01
CA GLU A 227 17.50 12.24 -20.03
C GLU A 227 18.27 11.61 -18.86
N PHE A 228 17.68 11.60 -17.66
CA PHE A 228 18.28 10.95 -16.51
C PHE A 228 18.45 9.45 -16.75
N SER A 229 17.42 8.78 -17.25
CA SER A 229 17.45 7.34 -17.51
C SER A 229 18.48 7.00 -18.60
N LEU A 230 18.41 7.70 -19.74
CA LEU A 230 19.30 7.51 -20.87
C LEU A 230 20.78 7.72 -20.47
N LYS A 231 21.10 8.87 -19.86
CA LYS A 231 22.48 9.18 -19.43
C LYS A 231 22.98 8.18 -18.39
N THR A 232 22.13 7.73 -17.47
CA THR A 232 22.53 6.74 -16.45
C THR A 232 22.84 5.39 -17.08
N LEU A 233 21.98 4.90 -17.98
CA LEU A 233 22.15 3.56 -18.57
C LEU A 233 23.21 3.53 -19.69
N GLN A 234 23.53 4.66 -20.33
CA GLN A 234 24.64 4.78 -21.28
C GLN A 234 26.03 4.77 -20.62
N ASN A 235 26.13 5.13 -19.34
CA ASN A 235 27.39 5.33 -18.63
C ASN A 235 27.57 4.34 -17.46
N LEU A 236 27.09 3.11 -17.60
CA LEU A 236 27.09 2.08 -16.54
C LEU A 236 28.49 1.79 -15.99
N GLU A 237 29.51 1.89 -16.84
CA GLU A 237 30.92 1.68 -16.53
C GLU A 237 31.51 2.73 -15.58
N LYS A 238 30.90 3.92 -15.50
CA LYS A 238 31.33 5.00 -14.59
C LYS A 238 30.76 4.83 -13.18
N PHE A 239 29.81 3.94 -13.00
CA PHE A 239 29.12 3.75 -11.73
C PHE A 239 29.72 2.61 -10.91
N SER A 240 29.80 2.84 -9.60
CA SER A 240 30.19 1.82 -8.62
C SER A 240 28.96 1.14 -8.03
N SER A 241 29.15 0.02 -7.31
CA SER A 241 28.06 -0.66 -6.59
C SER A 241 27.28 0.26 -5.63
N ARG A 242 27.85 1.40 -5.19
CA ARG A 242 27.16 2.38 -4.33
C ARG A 242 26.10 3.19 -5.09
N ASP A 243 26.21 3.28 -6.41
CA ASP A 243 25.33 4.08 -7.28
C ASP A 243 24.07 3.32 -7.74
N TRP A 244 23.86 2.11 -7.23
CA TRP A 244 22.76 1.22 -7.65
C TRP A 244 21.37 1.87 -7.60
N LYS A 245 21.14 2.83 -6.70
CA LYS A 245 19.87 3.57 -6.59
C LYS A 245 19.55 4.33 -7.87
N ARG A 246 20.57 4.92 -8.51
CA ARG A 246 20.41 5.65 -9.78
C ARG A 246 20.02 4.71 -10.91
N ILE A 247 20.70 3.56 -11.00
CA ILE A 247 20.45 2.56 -12.04
C ILE A 247 19.06 1.94 -11.86
N SER A 248 18.65 1.65 -10.63
CA SER A 248 17.29 1.18 -10.32
C SER A 248 16.21 2.21 -10.73
N ILE A 249 16.41 3.49 -10.42
CA ILE A 249 15.50 4.57 -10.82
C ILE A 249 15.44 4.71 -12.35
N ALA A 250 16.59 4.64 -13.03
CA ALA A 250 16.64 4.67 -14.49
C ALA A 250 15.87 3.50 -15.12
N LEU A 251 16.05 2.28 -14.60
CA LEU A 251 15.35 1.09 -15.08
C LEU A 251 13.83 1.17 -14.89
N VAL A 252 13.33 1.66 -13.75
CA VAL A 252 11.88 1.83 -13.56
C VAL A 252 11.30 2.93 -14.46
N ILE A 253 12.03 4.02 -14.71
CA ILE A 253 11.62 5.03 -15.68
C ILE A 253 11.55 4.41 -17.09
N ALA A 254 12.55 3.61 -17.46
CA ALA A 254 12.64 3.01 -18.79
C ALA A 254 11.61 1.90 -19.07
N SER A 255 11.25 1.09 -18.06
CA SER A 255 10.47 -0.16 -18.25
C SER A 255 9.13 -0.20 -17.50
N GLY A 256 8.92 0.75 -16.59
CA GLY A 256 7.75 0.79 -15.70
C GLY A 256 7.65 -0.40 -14.74
N ARG A 257 8.66 -1.27 -14.60
CA ARG A 257 8.58 -2.45 -13.72
C ARG A 257 8.57 -2.06 -12.23
N ARG A 258 7.93 -2.87 -11.39
CA ARG A 258 7.86 -2.62 -9.94
C ARG A 258 9.26 -2.75 -9.33
N LEU A 259 9.50 -2.06 -8.22
CA LEU A 259 10.75 -2.17 -7.45
C LEU A 259 11.13 -3.63 -7.18
N SER A 260 10.16 -4.41 -6.70
CA SER A 260 10.38 -5.83 -6.38
C SER A 260 10.62 -6.69 -7.62
N GLU A 261 10.22 -6.26 -8.81
CA GLU A 261 10.51 -6.94 -10.09
C GLU A 261 11.95 -6.60 -10.53
N ILE A 262 12.32 -5.31 -10.52
CA ILE A 262 13.68 -4.86 -10.88
C ILE A 262 14.77 -5.51 -10.01
N HIS A 263 14.46 -5.79 -8.75
CA HIS A 263 15.40 -6.31 -7.77
C HIS A 263 15.25 -7.80 -7.46
N LEU A 264 14.48 -8.56 -8.25
CA LEU A 264 14.35 -10.01 -8.08
C LEU A 264 15.40 -10.75 -8.91
N THR A 265 16.04 -11.77 -8.34
CA THR A 265 17.06 -12.57 -9.04
C THR A 265 16.51 -13.31 -10.26
N THR A 266 15.27 -13.77 -10.19
CA THR A 266 14.58 -14.51 -11.26
C THR A 266 14.08 -13.63 -12.39
N THR A 267 14.01 -12.31 -12.21
CA THR A 267 13.60 -11.37 -13.27
C THR A 267 14.57 -11.45 -14.44
N LYS A 268 14.06 -11.34 -15.66
CA LYS A 268 14.87 -11.26 -16.89
C LYS A 268 14.33 -10.19 -17.83
N PHE A 269 15.25 -9.52 -18.50
CA PHE A 269 14.99 -8.67 -19.65
C PHE A 269 15.83 -9.23 -20.78
N GLU A 270 15.18 -9.60 -21.87
CA GLU A 270 15.85 -10.09 -23.08
C GLU A 270 15.56 -9.13 -24.22
N TYR A 271 16.58 -8.81 -25.01
CA TYR A 271 16.45 -7.88 -26.13
C TYR A 271 15.53 -8.48 -27.21
N VAL A 272 14.56 -7.69 -27.69
CA VAL A 272 13.69 -8.05 -28.82
C VAL A 272 13.96 -7.12 -29.99
N ASP A 273 13.81 -5.82 -29.78
CA ASP A 273 14.14 -4.78 -30.76
C ASP A 273 14.63 -3.50 -30.04
N SER A 274 14.90 -2.42 -30.77
CA SER A 274 15.42 -1.17 -30.19
C SER A 274 14.58 -0.57 -29.07
N PHE A 275 13.26 -0.81 -29.02
CA PHE A 275 12.34 -0.25 -28.03
C PHE A 275 11.47 -1.31 -27.36
N LYS A 276 11.86 -2.59 -27.43
CA LYS A 276 11.15 -3.68 -26.77
C LYS A 276 12.09 -4.68 -26.13
N VAL A 277 11.63 -5.19 -25.00
CA VAL A 277 12.26 -6.29 -24.28
C VAL A 277 11.22 -7.35 -23.97
N SER A 278 11.63 -8.62 -24.00
CA SER A 278 10.89 -9.72 -23.40
C SER A 278 11.17 -9.71 -21.90
N PHE A 279 10.12 -9.56 -21.09
CA PHE A 279 10.18 -9.44 -19.64
C PHE A 279 9.65 -10.71 -18.98
N THR A 280 10.43 -11.26 -18.05
CA THR A 280 10.04 -12.38 -17.17
C THR A 280 10.11 -11.94 -15.71
N GLY A 281 9.18 -12.44 -14.88
CA GLY A 281 9.17 -12.17 -13.43
C GLY A 281 8.05 -11.24 -12.97
N GLN A 282 6.90 -11.25 -13.66
CA GLN A 282 5.73 -10.47 -13.27
C GLN A 282 5.25 -10.89 -11.86
N LEU A 283 5.02 -9.90 -10.99
CA LEU A 283 4.54 -10.13 -9.63
C LEU A 283 3.08 -9.69 -9.46
N LYS A 284 2.46 -10.16 -8.37
CA LYS A 284 1.09 -9.81 -7.94
C LYS A 284 0.00 -10.17 -8.94
N VAL A 285 0.23 -11.21 -9.73
CA VAL A 285 -0.80 -11.77 -10.59
C VAL A 285 -1.73 -12.66 -9.76
N LYS A 286 -3.03 -12.63 -10.05
CA LYS A 286 -4.06 -13.46 -9.40
C LYS A 286 -4.98 -14.09 -10.44
N GLY A 287 -5.71 -15.13 -10.06
CA GLY A 287 -6.76 -15.73 -10.89
C GLY A 287 -6.24 -16.29 -12.22
N LYS A 288 -7.03 -16.14 -13.29
CA LYS A 288 -6.70 -16.65 -14.64
C LYS A 288 -5.38 -16.10 -15.18
N ALA A 289 -5.08 -14.83 -14.89
CA ALA A 289 -3.82 -14.22 -15.29
C ALA A 289 -2.62 -14.92 -14.64
N ALA A 290 -2.74 -15.38 -13.39
CA ALA A 290 -1.64 -16.06 -12.70
C ALA A 290 -1.26 -17.36 -13.41
N LYS A 291 -2.27 -18.15 -13.80
CA LYS A 291 -2.09 -19.36 -14.61
C LYS A 291 -1.47 -19.04 -15.97
N TYR A 292 -1.93 -17.98 -16.63
CA TYR A 292 -1.35 -17.58 -17.93
C TYR A 292 0.14 -17.28 -17.83
N TYR A 293 0.59 -16.51 -16.83
CA TYR A 293 2.02 -16.19 -16.67
C TYR A 293 2.83 -17.35 -16.07
N GLU A 294 2.19 -18.38 -15.52
CA GLU A 294 2.84 -19.64 -15.19
C GLU A 294 3.18 -20.41 -16.48
N ASP A 295 2.21 -20.50 -17.41
CA ASP A 295 2.37 -21.14 -18.71
C ASP A 295 3.23 -20.30 -19.69
N ASN A 296 3.16 -18.97 -19.57
CA ASN A 296 3.81 -17.98 -20.45
C ASN A 296 4.57 -16.96 -19.59
N PRO A 297 5.71 -17.35 -18.99
CA PRO A 297 6.42 -16.52 -18.02
C PRO A 297 7.04 -15.25 -18.61
N ALA A 298 7.17 -15.17 -19.94
CA ALA A 298 7.76 -14.07 -20.66
C ALA A 298 6.75 -13.38 -21.58
N TYR A 299 6.81 -12.05 -21.65
CA TYR A 299 6.00 -11.26 -22.58
C TYR A 299 6.70 -9.96 -22.95
N GLU A 300 6.38 -9.41 -24.11
CA GLU A 300 7.00 -8.18 -24.61
C GLU A 300 6.45 -6.94 -23.89
N ILE A 301 7.34 -6.03 -23.54
CA ILE A 301 7.00 -4.68 -23.06
C ILE A 301 7.82 -3.64 -23.83
N PRO A 302 7.26 -2.44 -24.07
CA PRO A 302 8.03 -1.35 -24.63
C PRO A 302 9.08 -0.83 -23.64
N THR A 303 10.11 -0.17 -24.15
CA THR A 303 11.11 0.55 -23.35
C THR A 303 11.18 2.00 -23.80
N LEU A 304 11.32 2.91 -22.83
CA LEU A 304 11.40 4.36 -23.08
C LEU A 304 12.83 4.83 -23.38
N VAL A 305 13.78 3.90 -23.50
CA VAL A 305 15.15 4.10 -23.98
C VAL A 305 15.53 2.87 -24.82
N ASN A 306 16.71 2.87 -25.45
CA ASN A 306 17.19 1.71 -26.20
C ASN A 306 17.17 0.44 -25.32
N ALA A 307 16.51 -0.63 -25.79
CA ALA A 307 16.28 -1.87 -25.06
C ALA A 307 17.57 -2.54 -24.58
N GLU A 308 18.68 -2.47 -25.34
CA GLU A 308 19.96 -3.02 -24.90
C GLU A 308 20.46 -2.37 -23.62
N LEU A 309 20.19 -1.07 -23.42
CA LEU A 309 20.58 -0.35 -22.22
C LEU A 309 19.79 -0.83 -21.00
N VAL A 310 18.53 -1.21 -21.18
CA VAL A 310 17.69 -1.80 -20.12
C VAL A 310 18.25 -3.16 -19.71
N VAL A 311 18.56 -4.02 -20.68
CA VAL A 311 19.18 -5.34 -20.44
C VAL A 311 20.51 -5.17 -19.70
N LYS A 312 21.42 -4.35 -20.22
CA LYS A 312 22.75 -4.08 -19.61
C LYS A 312 22.62 -3.49 -18.20
N GLY A 313 21.67 -2.58 -17.99
CA GLY A 313 21.43 -1.96 -16.68
C GLY A 313 20.93 -2.95 -15.63
N HIS A 314 20.04 -3.87 -16.02
CA HIS A 314 19.57 -4.91 -15.14
C HIS A 314 20.66 -5.95 -14.83
N ASP A 315 21.44 -6.35 -15.83
CA ASP A 315 22.60 -7.24 -15.62
C ASP A 315 23.67 -6.60 -14.73
N TRP A 316 23.83 -5.27 -14.80
CA TRP A 316 24.68 -4.53 -13.88
C TRP A 316 24.20 -4.68 -12.43
N LEU A 317 22.88 -4.56 -12.17
CA LEU A 317 22.33 -4.75 -10.82
C LEU A 317 22.58 -6.18 -10.30
N LYS A 318 22.40 -7.19 -11.15
CA LYS A 318 22.69 -8.60 -10.83
C LYS A 318 24.16 -8.80 -10.45
N ARG A 319 25.09 -8.37 -11.30
CA ARG A 319 26.54 -8.49 -11.05
C ARG A 319 27.02 -7.76 -9.79
N ASN A 320 26.31 -6.70 -9.39
CA ASN A 320 26.62 -5.91 -8.18
C ASN A 320 25.88 -6.38 -6.93
N ASN A 321 25.27 -7.57 -6.94
CA ASN A 321 24.50 -8.13 -5.81
C ASN A 321 23.39 -7.20 -5.32
N LYS A 322 22.73 -6.50 -6.25
CA LYS A 322 21.58 -5.62 -6.01
C LYS A 322 20.28 -6.30 -6.40
N THR A 323 20.24 -7.62 -6.34
CA THR A 323 19.03 -8.42 -6.49
C THR A 323 18.90 -9.38 -5.31
N VAL A 324 17.68 -9.83 -5.03
CA VAL A 324 17.37 -10.75 -3.93
C VAL A 324 16.38 -11.81 -4.41
N ASN A 325 16.24 -12.88 -3.65
CA ASN A 325 15.48 -14.07 -4.08
C ASN A 325 13.97 -13.96 -3.88
N THR A 326 13.50 -13.04 -3.04
CA THR A 326 12.06 -12.88 -2.79
C THR A 326 11.61 -11.42 -2.93
N PRO A 327 10.38 -11.18 -3.42
CA PRO A 327 9.82 -9.84 -3.52
C PRO A 327 9.78 -9.07 -2.19
N ASP A 328 9.50 -9.76 -1.09
CA ASP A 328 9.40 -9.14 0.23
C ASP A 328 10.75 -8.67 0.73
N LEU A 329 11.81 -9.46 0.50
CA LEU A 329 13.17 -9.02 0.77
C LEU A 329 13.55 -7.81 -0.07
N ALA A 330 13.10 -7.73 -1.33
CA ALA A 330 13.40 -6.59 -2.20
C ALA A 330 12.75 -5.31 -1.66
N ASN A 331 11.46 -5.40 -1.32
CA ASN A 331 10.73 -4.30 -0.71
C ASN A 331 11.37 -3.88 0.61
N ARG A 332 11.64 -4.84 1.51
CA ARG A 332 12.25 -4.56 2.80
C ARG A 332 13.63 -3.91 2.65
N ARG A 333 14.47 -4.43 1.77
CA ARG A 333 15.86 -4.00 1.64
C ARG A 333 16.03 -2.67 0.92
N TYR A 334 15.24 -2.40 -0.12
CA TYR A 334 15.52 -1.30 -1.05
C TYR A 334 14.50 -0.16 -1.03
N SER A 335 13.28 -0.35 -0.49
CA SER A 335 12.20 0.65 -0.59
C SER A 335 12.51 1.99 0.09
N GLY A 336 13.07 1.97 1.31
CA GLY A 336 13.44 3.20 2.03
C GLY A 336 14.52 3.97 1.28
N ASP A 337 15.60 3.28 0.95
CA ASP A 337 16.75 3.81 0.18
C ASP A 337 16.34 4.47 -1.14
N LEU A 338 15.44 3.81 -1.89
CA LEU A 338 14.94 4.33 -3.17
C LEU A 338 13.94 5.47 -2.98
N SER A 339 13.13 5.44 -1.92
CA SER A 339 12.23 6.56 -1.59
C SER A 339 13.02 7.82 -1.28
N ASP A 340 14.10 7.70 -0.51
CA ASP A 340 15.00 8.82 -0.22
C ASP A 340 15.69 9.36 -1.47
N ALA A 341 16.17 8.46 -2.34
CA ALA A 341 16.78 8.85 -3.60
C ALA A 341 15.78 9.59 -4.52
N VAL A 342 14.55 9.11 -4.64
CA VAL A 342 13.50 9.78 -5.42
C VAL A 342 13.15 11.13 -4.82
N ARG A 343 13.06 11.24 -3.49
CA ARG A 343 12.80 12.52 -2.81
C ARG A 343 13.87 13.57 -3.14
N MET A 344 15.14 13.18 -3.19
CA MET A 344 16.24 14.09 -3.59
C MET A 344 16.18 14.48 -5.07
N LEU A 345 15.84 13.53 -5.96
CA LEU A 345 15.75 13.79 -7.41
C LEU A 345 14.51 14.62 -7.77
N ARG A 346 13.40 14.44 -7.04
CA ARG A 346 12.14 15.16 -7.23
C ARG A 346 12.36 16.67 -7.28
N SER A 347 13.15 17.23 -6.36
CA SER A 347 13.48 18.66 -6.35
C SER A 347 14.27 19.11 -7.57
N ARG A 348 15.05 18.22 -8.21
CA ARG A 348 15.82 18.53 -9.43
C ARG A 348 14.96 18.52 -10.69
N TRP A 349 13.84 17.80 -10.66
CA TRP A 349 12.89 17.73 -11.77
C TRP A 349 11.72 18.70 -11.63
N ASP A 350 11.76 19.58 -10.62
CA ASP A 350 10.72 20.56 -10.31
C ASP A 350 9.30 19.97 -10.10
N VAL A 351 9.22 18.74 -9.58
CA VAL A 351 7.94 18.09 -9.31
C VAL A 351 7.54 18.23 -7.85
N GLN A 352 6.78 19.26 -7.49
CA GLN A 352 6.33 19.48 -6.11
C GLN A 352 5.04 18.70 -5.79
N HIS A 353 5.10 17.37 -5.84
CA HIS A 353 3.95 16.51 -5.51
C HIS A 353 4.32 15.32 -4.64
N GLU A 354 3.52 15.05 -3.60
CA GLU A 354 3.76 13.95 -2.65
C GLU A 354 3.57 12.56 -3.28
N CYS A 355 2.72 12.44 -4.30
CA CYS A 355 2.54 11.16 -4.98
C CYS A 355 3.69 10.83 -5.94
N PHE A 356 4.60 11.78 -6.22
CA PHE A 356 5.82 11.56 -7.00
C PHE A 356 6.83 10.73 -6.20
N THR A 357 6.57 9.42 -6.20
CA THR A 357 7.32 8.39 -5.49
C THR A 357 7.89 7.39 -6.49
N TYR A 358 8.73 6.46 -6.05
CA TYR A 358 9.27 5.41 -6.92
C TYR A 358 8.16 4.63 -7.67
N LYS A 359 7.02 4.37 -7.01
CA LYS A 359 5.86 3.72 -7.64
C LYS A 359 5.21 4.60 -8.72
N GLY A 360 5.29 5.92 -8.59
CA GLY A 360 4.74 6.88 -9.53
C GLY A 360 5.33 6.77 -10.94
N PHE A 361 6.60 6.38 -11.06
CA PHE A 361 7.24 6.16 -12.36
C PHE A 361 6.55 5.11 -13.22
N ARG A 362 5.93 4.08 -12.62
CA ARG A 362 5.15 3.10 -13.39
C ARG A 362 3.90 3.70 -14.02
N ALA A 363 3.25 4.64 -13.34
CA ALA A 363 2.09 5.36 -13.88
C ALA A 363 2.50 6.33 -14.99
N ILE A 364 3.62 7.05 -14.79
CA ILE A 364 4.23 7.92 -15.81
C ILE A 364 4.59 7.08 -17.05
N TYR A 365 5.30 5.97 -16.86
CA TYR A 365 5.66 5.03 -17.94
C TYR A 365 4.45 4.59 -18.76
N GLY A 366 3.35 4.21 -18.10
CA GLY A 366 2.13 3.78 -18.79
C GLY A 366 1.55 4.90 -19.69
N GLN A 367 1.53 6.14 -19.21
CA GLN A 367 1.08 7.28 -20.00
C GLN A 367 2.00 7.57 -21.18
N VAL A 368 3.32 7.59 -20.97
CA VAL A 368 4.29 7.82 -22.05
C VAL A 368 4.15 6.72 -23.11
N CYS A 369 4.08 5.46 -22.70
CA CYS A 369 3.91 4.34 -23.63
C CYS A 369 2.59 4.44 -24.41
N ASN A 370 1.52 4.95 -23.80
CA ASN A 370 0.26 5.16 -24.52
C ASN A 370 0.39 6.26 -25.58
N GLN A 371 1.00 7.38 -25.20
CA GLN A 371 1.21 8.51 -26.11
C GLN A 371 2.12 8.13 -27.29
N VAL A 372 3.24 7.44 -27.00
CA VAL A 372 4.29 7.16 -27.99
C VAL A 372 3.99 5.92 -28.84
N PHE A 373 3.51 4.83 -28.25
CA PHE A 373 3.39 3.54 -28.95
C PHE A 373 1.94 3.08 -29.21
N ASN A 374 0.95 3.73 -28.61
CA ASN A 374 -0.47 3.40 -28.77
C ASN A 374 -1.27 4.57 -29.35
N ASN A 375 -0.61 5.48 -30.08
CA ASN A 375 -1.21 6.64 -30.75
C ASN A 375 -2.09 7.50 -29.82
N ASN A 376 -1.74 7.57 -28.54
CA ASN A 376 -2.52 8.24 -27.51
C ASN A 376 -4.01 7.84 -27.48
N ASN A 377 -4.32 6.56 -27.70
CA ASN A 377 -5.68 6.05 -27.64
C ASN A 377 -6.30 6.36 -26.27
N GLN A 378 -7.54 6.87 -26.26
CA GLN A 378 -8.28 7.14 -25.03
C GLN A 378 -8.85 5.86 -24.40
N ASP A 379 -9.15 4.85 -25.22
CA ASP A 379 -9.52 3.50 -24.79
C ASP A 379 -8.28 2.60 -24.72
N ASN A 380 -7.36 2.97 -23.83
CA ASN A 380 -6.05 2.33 -23.69
C ASN A 380 -6.02 1.25 -22.60
N VAL A 381 -7.17 0.87 -22.05
CA VAL A 381 -7.24 -0.03 -20.89
C VAL A 381 -6.56 -1.36 -21.17
N LEU A 382 -6.86 -1.99 -22.31
CA LEU A 382 -6.28 -3.26 -22.71
C LEU A 382 -4.77 -3.14 -22.94
N TYR A 383 -4.34 -2.08 -23.64
CA TYR A 383 -2.93 -1.80 -23.87
C TYR A 383 -2.15 -1.65 -22.55
N LEU A 384 -2.68 -0.87 -21.61
CA LEU A 384 -2.07 -0.69 -20.29
C LEU A 384 -2.08 -2.00 -19.48
N ALA A 385 -3.12 -2.83 -19.60
CA ALA A 385 -3.16 -4.14 -18.95
C ALA A 385 -2.08 -5.08 -19.47
N GLU A 386 -1.85 -5.10 -20.78
CA GLU A 386 -0.82 -5.92 -21.41
C GLU A 386 0.58 -5.45 -20.96
N ILE A 387 0.94 -4.18 -21.17
CA ILE A 387 2.30 -3.72 -20.85
C ILE A 387 2.57 -3.74 -19.34
N LEU A 388 1.56 -3.56 -18.48
CA LEU A 388 1.73 -3.63 -17.01
C LEU A 388 1.53 -5.05 -16.44
N GLY A 389 1.32 -6.05 -17.29
CA GLY A 389 1.21 -7.46 -16.87
C GLY A 389 0.02 -7.75 -15.96
N HIS A 390 -1.11 -7.06 -16.16
CA HIS A 390 -2.36 -7.38 -15.48
C HIS A 390 -3.18 -8.43 -16.24
N GLY A 391 -2.86 -8.69 -17.51
CA GLY A 391 -3.52 -9.70 -18.34
C GLY A 391 -3.59 -9.22 -19.80
N ARG A 392 -3.90 -10.14 -20.72
CA ARG A 392 -4.26 -9.82 -22.11
C ARG A 392 -5.77 -9.72 -22.27
N GLY A 393 -6.24 -9.01 -23.30
CA GLY A 393 -7.66 -8.73 -23.50
C GLY A 393 -8.58 -9.96 -23.61
N ASP A 394 -8.05 -11.11 -24.01
CA ASP A 394 -8.73 -12.40 -24.04
C ASP A 394 -8.82 -13.09 -22.67
N LEU A 395 -7.96 -12.72 -21.72
CA LEU A 395 -7.95 -13.24 -20.35
C LEU A 395 -8.83 -12.43 -19.39
N ILE A 396 -9.39 -11.31 -19.87
CA ILE A 396 -10.16 -10.41 -19.04
C ILE A 396 -11.65 -10.56 -19.37
N ASP A 397 -12.37 -11.32 -18.55
CA ASP A 397 -13.84 -11.34 -18.56
C ASP A 397 -14.38 -10.03 -17.99
N GLY A 398 -15.55 -9.57 -18.46
CA GLY A 398 -16.06 -8.20 -18.21
C GLY A 398 -16.07 -7.73 -16.76
N ASP A 399 -16.33 -8.62 -15.79
CA ASP A 399 -16.31 -8.29 -14.36
C ASP A 399 -14.88 -8.27 -13.76
N ASP A 400 -13.96 -9.08 -14.28
CA ASP A 400 -12.56 -9.15 -13.85
C ASP A 400 -11.77 -7.90 -14.27
N LEU A 401 -12.15 -7.26 -15.38
CA LEU A 401 -11.55 -6.00 -15.85
C LEU A 401 -11.65 -4.94 -14.74
N THR A 402 -12.80 -4.84 -14.08
CA THR A 402 -13.10 -3.80 -13.09
C THR A 402 -12.31 -4.00 -11.78
N ASP A 403 -12.11 -5.24 -11.34
CA ASP A 403 -11.32 -5.56 -10.13
C ASP A 403 -9.80 -5.52 -10.38
N MET A 404 -9.34 -5.87 -11.60
CA MET A 404 -7.95 -5.71 -12.04
C MET A 404 -7.56 -4.24 -12.27
N LEU A 405 -8.55 -3.36 -12.48
CA LEU A 405 -8.41 -1.92 -12.69
C LEU A 405 -8.31 -1.08 -11.41
N THR A 406 -7.75 -1.61 -10.33
CA THR A 406 -7.46 -0.82 -9.13
C THR A 406 -6.03 -0.20 -9.15
N PRO A 407 -5.85 1.07 -8.72
CA PRO A 407 -6.32 2.25 -9.46
C PRO A 407 -5.25 3.36 -9.55
N GLN A 408 -3.94 3.06 -9.55
CA GLN A 408 -2.89 4.10 -9.69
C GLN A 408 -2.23 4.14 -11.06
N SER A 409 -2.04 3.01 -11.74
CA SER A 409 -1.35 3.01 -13.03
C SER A 409 -2.27 3.42 -14.19
N TYR A 410 -3.58 3.15 -14.09
CA TYR A 410 -4.59 3.56 -15.07
C TYR A 410 -5.18 4.94 -14.78
N ASN A 411 -5.44 5.22 -13.49
CA ASN A 411 -5.87 6.54 -13.02
C ASN A 411 -4.66 7.26 -12.40
N SER A 412 -3.67 7.53 -13.25
CA SER A 412 -2.44 8.22 -12.85
C SER A 412 -2.73 9.53 -12.13
N ASP A 413 -1.99 9.79 -11.06
CA ASP A 413 -1.96 11.07 -10.35
C ASP A 413 -1.24 12.16 -11.20
N PHE A 414 -0.75 11.81 -12.40
CA PHE A 414 0.05 12.66 -13.28
C PHE A 414 -0.62 12.91 -14.63
N GLU A 415 -0.31 14.04 -15.22
CA GLU A 415 -0.47 14.36 -16.63
C GLU A 415 0.93 14.53 -17.23
N VAL A 416 1.32 13.65 -18.14
CA VAL A 416 2.69 13.64 -18.66
C VAL A 416 2.80 14.39 -19.99
N VAL A 417 3.79 15.29 -20.08
CA VAL A 417 4.11 16.11 -21.27
C VAL A 417 5.56 15.87 -21.72
N ASP A 418 5.94 16.42 -22.88
CA ASP A 418 7.30 16.31 -23.48
C ASP A 418 7.76 14.86 -23.71
N THR A 419 6.89 14.03 -24.30
CA THR A 419 7.11 12.59 -24.54
C THR A 419 7.76 12.28 -25.89
N ASP A 420 7.84 13.27 -26.77
CA ASP A 420 8.52 13.24 -28.07
C ASP A 420 10.02 12.89 -27.95
N CYS A 421 10.62 13.19 -26.80
CA CYS A 421 12.01 12.87 -26.51
C CYS A 421 12.36 11.37 -26.55
N VAL A 422 11.37 10.46 -26.54
CA VAL A 422 11.59 9.01 -26.60
C VAL A 422 12.01 8.54 -28.00
N LEU A 423 11.52 9.21 -29.04
CA LEU A 423 11.80 8.88 -30.44
C LEU A 423 12.88 9.79 -31.07
N SER A 424 13.42 10.73 -30.29
CA SER A 424 14.48 11.67 -30.67
C SER A 424 15.85 11.04 -30.44
#